data_AF-A0A4Y8C7P2-F1
#
_entry.id   AF-A0A4Y8C7P2-F1
#
_cell.length_a   1.000
_cell.length_b   1.000
_cell.length_c   1.000
_cell.angle_alpha   90.00
_cell.angle_beta   90.00
_cell.angle_gamma   90.00
#
_symmetry.space_group_name_H-M   'P 1'
#
loop_
_entity.id
_entity.type
_entity.pdbx_description
1 polymer ?
#
loop_
_entity_poly.entity_id
_entity_poly.type
_entity_poly.pdbx_seq_one_letter_code
_entity_poly.pdbx_strand_id
1 'polypeptide(L)'
;QELCNEIYQILKEQNIKVKNLCNKTTIKTLCQNIAFCDLFITNDSGPMHISAVYKVKTVAIFGPTKFTQTSPWQNQNAKLVHLDLACMPCMQKT
;
A
#
# COMPACT_ATOMS: atom_id res chain seq x y z
N GLN A 1 3.39 -0.79 16.13
CA GLN A 1 3.27 -2.26 16.21
C GLN A 1 1.94 -2.66 16.85
N GLU A 2 1.54 -1.98 17.93
CA GLU A 2 0.27 -2.18 18.63
C GLU A 2 -0.94 -2.16 17.70
N LEU A 3 -1.08 -1.11 16.88
CA LEU A 3 -2.17 -0.98 15.91
C LEU A 3 -2.30 -2.17 14.92
N CYS A 4 -1.20 -2.67 14.36
CA CYS A 4 -1.27 -3.85 13.47
C CYS A 4 -1.78 -5.09 14.21
N ASN A 5 -1.45 -5.23 15.50
CA ASN A 5 -1.92 -6.35 16.31
C ASN A 5 -3.40 -6.19 16.68
N GLU A 6 -3.85 -4.98 17.01
CA GLU A 6 -5.27 -4.68 17.27
C GLU A 6 -6.13 -5.02 16.06
N ILE A 7 -5.78 -4.51 14.87
CA ILE A 7 -6.48 -4.82 13.61
C ILE A 7 -6.51 -6.33 13.36
N TYR A 8 -5.38 -7.03 13.59
CA TYR A 8 -5.33 -8.48 13.45
C TYR A 8 -6.30 -9.20 14.38
N GLN A 9 -6.44 -8.77 15.64
CA GLN A 9 -7.40 -9.39 16.57
C GLN A 9 -8.84 -9.13 16.15
N ILE A 10 -9.19 -7.91 15.75
CA ILE A 10 -10.53 -7.57 15.26
C ILE A 10 -10.92 -8.49 14.08
N LEU A 11 -10.03 -8.64 13.11
CA LEU A 11 -10.27 -9.50 11.95
C LEU A 11 -10.37 -10.99 12.34
N LYS A 12 -9.55 -11.42 13.31
CA LYS A 12 -9.58 -12.79 13.81
C LYS A 12 -10.88 -13.12 14.55
N GLU A 13 -11.38 -12.21 15.39
CA GLU A 13 -12.67 -12.32 16.09
C GLU A 13 -13.85 -12.43 15.11
N GLN A 14 -13.73 -11.77 13.96
CA GLN A 14 -14.67 -11.88 12.85
C GLN A 14 -14.47 -13.13 11.97
N ASN A 15 -13.60 -14.06 12.35
CA ASN A 15 -13.23 -15.27 11.59
C ASN A 15 -12.69 -14.97 10.18
N ILE A 16 -12.07 -13.81 9.97
CA ILE A 16 -11.43 -13.45 8.70
C ILE A 16 -10.03 -14.07 8.67
N LYS A 17 -9.71 -14.79 7.59
CA LYS A 17 -8.37 -15.34 7.37
C LYS A 17 -7.38 -14.21 7.09
N VAL A 18 -6.54 -13.88 8.07
CA VAL A 18 -5.56 -12.79 7.98
C VAL A 18 -4.19 -13.22 8.48
N LYS A 19 -3.13 -12.60 7.95
CA LYS A 19 -1.75 -12.76 8.43
C LYS A 19 -1.12 -11.39 8.66
N ASN A 20 -0.78 -11.08 9.91
CA ASN A 20 -0.03 -9.86 10.23
C ASN A 20 1.47 -10.07 9.99
N LEU A 21 1.99 -9.39 8.94
CA LEU A 21 3.40 -9.38 8.54
C LEU A 21 4.15 -8.09 8.93
N CYS A 22 3.53 -7.15 9.64
CA CYS A 22 4.18 -5.91 10.09
C CYS A 22 5.45 -6.26 10.89
N ASN A 23 6.60 -5.70 10.49
CA ASN A 23 7.93 -5.93 11.09
C ASN A 23 8.40 -7.40 11.10
N LYS A 24 7.84 -8.26 10.24
CA LYS A 24 8.22 -9.69 10.14
C LYS A 24 8.83 -10.06 8.79
N THR A 25 9.18 -9.06 7.98
CA THR A 25 9.74 -9.23 6.64
C THR A 25 11.09 -8.55 6.54
N THR A 26 12.03 -9.20 5.86
CA THR A 26 13.17 -8.50 5.28
C THR A 26 12.71 -7.80 4.00
N ILE A 27 13.52 -6.91 3.43
CA ILE A 27 13.22 -6.30 2.11
C ILE A 27 13.00 -7.40 1.07
N LYS A 28 13.83 -8.46 1.08
CA LYS A 28 13.69 -9.59 0.16
C LYS A 28 12.35 -10.30 0.31
N THR A 29 11.94 -10.65 1.54
CA THR A 29 10.67 -11.37 1.74
C THR A 29 9.46 -10.47 1.53
N LEU A 30 9.59 -9.16 1.75
CA LEU A 30 8.57 -8.17 1.37
C LEU A 30 8.36 -8.16 -0.15
N CYS A 31 9.44 -8.07 -0.94
CA CYS A 31 9.36 -8.12 -2.40
C CYS A 31 8.68 -9.40 -2.89
N GLN A 32 9.06 -10.55 -2.33
CA GLN A 32 8.44 -11.84 -2.66
C GLN A 32 6.94 -11.85 -2.35
N ASN A 33 6.54 -11.42 -1.15
CA ASN A 33 5.14 -11.40 -0.77
C ASN A 33 4.31 -10.51 -1.72
N ILE A 34 4.81 -9.33 -2.08
CA ILE A 34 4.13 -8.41 -3.01
C ILE A 34 4.02 -9.03 -4.41
N ALA A 35 5.09 -9.66 -4.91
CA ALA A 35 5.12 -10.27 -6.24
C ALA A 35 4.06 -11.38 -6.45
N PHE A 36 3.64 -12.04 -5.36
CA PHE A 36 2.63 -13.10 -5.39
C PHE A 36 1.21 -12.62 -5.03
N CYS A 37 0.99 -11.32 -4.82
CA CYS A 37 -0.35 -10.80 -4.55
C CYS A 37 -1.21 -10.76 -5.82
N ASP A 38 -2.45 -11.24 -5.74
CA ASP A 38 -3.47 -11.02 -6.78
C ASP A 38 -3.91 -9.55 -6.88
N LEU A 39 -3.88 -8.85 -5.75
CA LEU A 39 -4.22 -7.45 -5.57
C LEU A 39 -3.38 -6.87 -4.43
N PHE A 40 -2.79 -5.69 -4.64
CA PHE A 40 -2.05 -4.96 -3.63
C PHE A 40 -2.69 -3.58 -3.37
N ILE A 41 -3.20 -3.36 -2.16
CA ILE A 41 -3.79 -2.08 -1.74
C ILE A 41 -2.77 -1.39 -0.83
N THR A 42 -2.41 -0.16 -1.15
CA THR A 42 -1.33 0.55 -0.46
C THR A 42 -1.50 2.05 -0.50
N ASN A 43 -0.80 2.76 0.37
CA ASN A 43 -0.63 4.21 0.29
C ASN A 43 0.63 4.57 -0.53
N ASP A 44 0.92 5.86 -0.66
CA ASP A 44 2.18 6.33 -1.24
C ASP A 44 3.38 6.01 -0.33
N SER A 45 3.97 4.83 -0.50
CA SER A 45 5.16 4.36 0.23
C SER A 45 6.00 3.39 -0.60
N GLY A 46 7.22 3.06 -0.14
CA GLY A 46 8.15 2.16 -0.84
C GLY A 46 7.54 0.87 -1.43
N PRO A 47 6.71 0.10 -0.67
CA PRO A 47 6.00 -1.08 -1.18
C PRO A 47 5.17 -0.86 -2.44
N MET A 48 4.59 0.33 -2.63
CA MET A 48 3.87 0.67 -3.86
C MET A 48 4.76 0.56 -5.09
N HIS A 49 6.00 1.08 -5.03
CA HIS A 49 6.94 1.00 -6.14
C HIS A 49 7.40 -0.44 -6.39
N ILE A 50 7.54 -1.27 -5.35
CA ILE A 50 7.82 -2.70 -5.50
C ILE A 50 6.71 -3.38 -6.31
N SER A 51 5.45 -3.08 -6.01
CA SER A 51 4.30 -3.63 -6.77
C SER A 51 4.34 -3.23 -8.26
N ALA A 52 4.86 -2.03 -8.56
CA ALA A 52 4.99 -1.52 -9.93
C ALA A 52 6.05 -2.28 -10.77
N VAL A 53 7.13 -2.72 -10.11
CA VAL A 53 8.18 -3.54 -10.75
C VAL A 53 7.63 -4.90 -11.15
N TYR A 54 6.89 -5.55 -10.26
CA TYR A 54 6.30 -6.87 -10.51
C TYR A 54 4.99 -6.84 -11.31
N LYS A 55 4.52 -5.66 -11.73
CA LYS A 55 3.25 -5.46 -12.47
C LYS A 55 2.03 -6.08 -11.76
N VAL A 56 2.07 -6.08 -10.42
CA VAL A 56 0.96 -6.53 -9.58
C VAL A 56 -0.22 -5.58 -9.78
N LYS A 57 -1.45 -6.10 -9.73
CA LYS A 57 -2.66 -5.26 -9.73
C LYS A 57 -2.66 -4.43 -8.46
N THR A 58 -2.61 -3.11 -8.60
CA THR A 58 -2.38 -2.22 -7.45
C THR A 58 -3.48 -1.17 -7.34
N VAL A 59 -3.96 -0.93 -6.13
CA VAL A 59 -4.77 0.24 -5.79
C VAL A 59 -3.94 1.11 -4.85
N ALA A 60 -3.51 2.27 -5.34
CA ALA A 60 -2.68 3.19 -4.59
C ALA A 60 -3.50 4.40 -4.12
N ILE A 61 -3.59 4.58 -2.81
CA ILE A 61 -4.36 5.63 -2.16
C ILE A 61 -3.47 6.85 -1.94
N PHE A 62 -3.84 7.97 -2.56
CA PHE A 62 -3.13 9.23 -2.50
C PHE A 62 -3.95 10.28 -1.76
N GLY A 63 -3.24 11.11 -1.00
CA GLY A 63 -3.79 12.26 -0.30
C GLY A 63 -2.80 13.43 -0.36
N PRO A 64 -1.98 13.67 0.67
CA PRO A 64 -1.15 14.86 0.75
C PRO A 64 -0.03 14.93 -0.30
N THR A 65 0.36 13.81 -0.90
CA THR A 65 1.50 13.71 -1.82
C THR A 65 1.11 13.90 -3.29
N LYS A 66 2.06 14.42 -4.08
CA LYS A 66 1.92 14.61 -5.54
C LYS A 66 1.97 13.27 -6.27
N PHE A 67 0.82 12.68 -6.54
CA PHE A 67 0.72 11.44 -7.34
C PHE A 67 1.34 11.55 -8.74
N THR A 68 1.42 12.77 -9.30
CA THR A 68 2.11 13.05 -10.57
C THR A 68 3.62 12.84 -10.50
N GLN A 69 4.22 12.73 -9.31
CA GLN A 69 5.65 12.54 -9.10
C GLN A 69 5.97 11.13 -8.58
N THR A 70 5.13 10.58 -7.70
CA THR A 70 5.42 9.34 -6.96
C THR A 70 4.51 8.17 -7.33
N SER A 71 3.66 8.28 -8.35
CA SER A 71 2.81 7.16 -8.80
C SER A 71 3.61 5.89 -9.14
N PRO A 72 2.98 4.69 -9.06
CA PRO A 72 3.61 3.41 -9.40
C PRO A 72 4.04 3.39 -10.87
N TRP A 73 5.33 3.69 -11.09
CA TRP A 73 5.90 3.97 -12.41
C TRP A 73 5.61 2.87 -13.43
N GLN A 74 4.98 3.26 -14.54
CA GLN A 74 4.64 2.39 -15.67
C GLN A 74 3.92 1.08 -15.27
N ASN A 75 3.17 1.07 -14.16
CA ASN A 75 2.30 -0.06 -13.84
C ASN A 75 0.90 0.15 -14.43
N GLN A 76 0.65 -0.42 -15.60
CA GLN A 76 -0.66 -0.36 -16.27
C GLN A 76 -1.78 -1.03 -15.46
N ASN A 77 -1.43 -1.91 -14.53
CA ASN A 77 -2.38 -2.59 -13.64
C ASN A 77 -2.67 -1.79 -12.35
N ALA A 78 -2.09 -0.59 -12.21
CA ALA A 78 -2.33 0.26 -11.06
C ALA A 78 -3.49 1.23 -11.29
N LYS A 79 -4.30 1.44 -10.24
CA LYS A 79 -5.30 2.50 -10.16
C LYS A 79 -4.96 3.42 -9.00
N LEU A 80 -4.98 4.73 -9.27
CA LEU A 80 -4.85 5.76 -8.25
C LEU A 80 -6.24 6.07 -7.68
N VAL A 81 -6.33 6.18 -6.36
CA VAL A 81 -7.55 6.60 -5.65
C VAL A 81 -7.22 7.82 -4.82
N HIS A 82 -7.97 8.89 -5.05
CA HIS A 82 -7.85 10.15 -4.32
C HIS A 82 -9.20 10.89 -4.35
N LEU A 83 -9.37 11.87 -3.46
CA LEU A 83 -10.65 12.58 -3.26
C LEU A 83 -10.72 13.94 -3.99
N ASP A 84 -9.68 14.33 -4.73
CA ASP A 84 -9.62 15.62 -5.47
C ASP A 84 -9.97 16.84 -4.60
N LEU A 85 -9.52 16.82 -3.35
CA LEU A 85 -9.78 17.90 -2.41
C LEU A 85 -9.03 19.18 -2.82
N ALA A 86 -9.57 20.35 -2.50
CA ALA A 86 -8.93 21.63 -2.78
C ALA A 86 -7.53 21.76 -2.14
N CYS A 87 -7.30 21.09 -1.01
CA CYS A 87 -6.00 21.06 -0.36
C CYS A 87 -5.05 20.01 -0.96
N MET A 88 -5.43 19.26 -2.00
CA MET A 88 -4.68 18.12 -2.53
C MET A 88 -3.95 18.48 -3.83
N PRO A 89 -2.66 18.14 -3.97
CA PRO A 89 -1.74 17.64 -2.94
C PRO A 89 -1.27 18.79 -2.02
N CYS A 90 -1.36 18.61 -0.69
CA CYS A 90 -1.00 19.69 0.24
C CYS A 90 0.52 19.83 0.40
N MET A 91 1.26 18.73 0.20
CA MET A 91 2.72 18.64 0.38
C MET A 91 3.24 19.22 1.70
N GLN A 92 2.38 19.32 2.72
CA GLN A 92 2.76 19.87 4.02
C GLN A 92 3.71 18.91 4.72
N LYS A 93 4.77 19.48 5.30
CA LYS A 93 5.67 18.80 6.22
C LYS A 93 5.34 19.33 7.61
N THR A 94 5.08 18.43 8.56
CA THR A 94 5.02 18.74 10.00
C THR A 94 6.39 19.14 10.52
#